data_AF-A0AAV2Q014-F1
#
_entry.id   AF-A0AAV2Q014-F1
#
_cell.length_a   1.000
_cell.length_b   1.000
_cell.length_c   1.000
_cell.angle_alpha   90.00
_cell.angle_beta   90.00
_cell.angle_gamma   90.00
#
_symmetry.space_group_name_H-M   'P 1'
#
loop_
_entity.id
_entity.type
_entity.pdbx_description
1 polymer ?
#
loop_
_entity_poly.entity_id
_entity_poly.type
_entity_poly.pdbx_seq_one_letter_code
_entity_poly.pdbx_strand_id
1 'polypeptide(L)'
;DDLKGVWSEMTKIWKQIEEIKDKPWLGIQPRKLRSQLDQLLTQLKDLPARLRQYASYEHVKKLLQGYTKVNVTVIELKSDALKERHWKQLMRQLRVNWVLGDLTLGQVWDVDLRRNEPIIREIIITAQGEMALEEFLKQVKESWQNYELELTNYQNKCKIIRGWDDLFNKVKEHINSVSAMKLSPYYREFEDDALHWEEKLNKINALFDVWIDV
;
A
#
# COMPACT_ATOMS: atom_id res chain seq x y z
N ASP A 1 30.61 -12.68 -39.93
CA ASP A 1 29.28 -13.13 -39.45
C ASP A 1 29.07 -13.10 -37.94
N ASP A 2 30.12 -13.13 -37.13
CA ASP A 2 30.01 -13.29 -35.67
C ASP A 2 29.51 -12.02 -34.91
N LEU A 3 29.78 -10.82 -35.45
CA LEU A 3 29.31 -9.54 -34.91
C LEU A 3 27.79 -9.30 -35.12
N LYS A 4 27.21 -9.86 -36.19
CA LYS A 4 25.77 -9.73 -36.48
C LYS A 4 24.91 -10.55 -35.50
N GLY A 5 25.30 -11.79 -35.22
CA GLY A 5 24.62 -12.62 -34.22
C GLY A 5 24.71 -12.01 -32.81
N VAL A 6 25.87 -11.47 -32.49
CA VAL A 6 26.16 -10.75 -31.25
C VAL A 6 25.29 -9.50 -31.06
N TRP A 7 25.16 -8.66 -32.09
CA TRP A 7 24.28 -7.49 -32.04
C TRP A 7 22.80 -7.90 -31.95
N SER A 8 22.45 -9.05 -32.54
CA SER A 8 21.10 -9.60 -32.44
C SER A 8 20.74 -10.00 -31.00
N GLU A 9 21.66 -10.59 -30.23
CA GLU A 9 21.41 -10.98 -28.83
C GLU A 9 21.23 -9.76 -27.92
N MET A 10 22.06 -8.72 -28.07
CA MET A 10 21.90 -7.47 -27.31
C MET A 10 20.57 -6.78 -27.66
N THR A 11 20.17 -6.80 -28.94
CA THR A 11 18.89 -6.24 -29.38
C THR A 11 17.70 -6.98 -28.77
N LYS A 12 17.80 -8.30 -28.55
CA LYS A 12 16.75 -9.08 -27.87
C LYS A 12 16.59 -8.66 -26.40
N ILE A 13 17.68 -8.43 -25.68
CA ILE A 13 17.63 -7.93 -24.29
C ILE A 13 17.01 -6.54 -24.26
N TRP A 14 17.41 -5.66 -25.17
CA TRP A 14 16.84 -4.32 -25.28
C TRP A 14 15.33 -4.34 -25.56
N LYS A 15 14.88 -5.18 -26.49
CA LYS A 15 13.44 -5.35 -26.77
C LYS A 15 12.65 -5.80 -25.54
N GLN A 16 13.17 -6.75 -24.76
CA GLN A 16 12.52 -7.18 -23.53
C GLN A 16 12.46 -6.06 -22.47
N ILE A 17 13.46 -5.17 -22.41
CA ILE A 17 13.43 -4.00 -21.53
C ILE A 17 12.32 -3.04 -21.96
N GLU A 18 12.21 -2.74 -23.26
CA GLU A 18 11.13 -1.88 -23.78
C GLU A 18 9.74 -2.51 -23.55
N GLU A 19 9.59 -3.81 -23.79
CA GLU A 19 8.34 -4.54 -23.47
C GLU A 19 7.99 -4.49 -21.98
N ILE A 20 8.97 -4.45 -21.08
CA ILE A 20 8.73 -4.27 -19.64
C ILE A 20 8.27 -2.84 -19.35
N LYS A 21 8.88 -1.84 -19.99
CA LYS A 21 8.50 -0.43 -19.81
C LYS A 21 7.09 -0.15 -20.31
N ASP A 22 6.69 -0.74 -21.44
CA ASP A 22 5.38 -0.55 -22.07
C ASP A 22 4.22 -1.20 -21.30
N LYS A 23 4.52 -2.04 -20.29
CA LYS A 23 3.46 -2.68 -19.49
C LYS A 23 2.64 -1.63 -18.73
N PRO A 24 1.30 -1.73 -18.75
CA PRO A 24 0.43 -0.90 -17.92
C PRO A 24 0.75 -1.06 -16.44
N TRP A 25 0.86 0.05 -15.72
CA TRP A 25 1.15 0.14 -14.29
C TRP A 25 0.19 -0.70 -13.45
N LEU A 26 -1.09 -0.69 -13.81
CA LEU A 26 -2.12 -1.46 -13.12
C LEU A 26 -1.82 -2.97 -13.15
N GLY A 27 -1.30 -3.48 -14.27
CA GLY A 27 -0.94 -4.89 -14.46
C GLY A 27 0.43 -5.30 -13.92
N ILE A 28 1.23 -4.36 -13.39
CA ILE A 28 2.55 -4.67 -12.86
C ILE A 28 2.44 -5.51 -11.58
N GLN A 29 3.16 -6.64 -11.57
CA GLN A 29 3.37 -7.46 -10.38
C GLN A 29 4.83 -7.32 -9.93
N PRO A 30 5.12 -6.60 -8.83
CA PRO A 30 6.48 -6.23 -8.46
C PRO A 30 7.44 -7.42 -8.21
N ARG A 31 6.92 -8.54 -7.68
CA ARG A 31 7.71 -9.77 -7.49
C ARG A 31 8.11 -10.40 -8.83
N LYS A 32 7.18 -10.44 -9.78
CA LYS A 32 7.42 -10.95 -11.14
C LYS A 32 8.36 -10.03 -11.91
N LEU A 33 8.18 -8.71 -11.78
CA LEU A 33 9.07 -7.71 -12.34
C LEU A 33 10.52 -7.90 -11.84
N ARG A 34 10.71 -8.10 -10.53
CA ARG A 34 12.03 -8.36 -9.96
C ARG A 34 12.68 -9.59 -10.59
N SER A 35 11.95 -10.70 -10.68
CA SER A 35 12.44 -11.94 -11.29
C SER A 35 12.80 -11.73 -12.77
N GLN A 36 12.00 -10.97 -13.53
CA GLN A 36 12.29 -10.62 -14.92
C GLN A 36 13.58 -9.80 -15.05
N LEU A 37 13.78 -8.80 -14.18
CA LEU A 37 15.00 -7.99 -14.17
C LEU A 37 16.25 -8.82 -13.84
N ASP A 38 16.15 -9.72 -12.86
CA ASP A 38 17.25 -10.62 -12.47
C ASP A 38 17.58 -11.64 -13.59
N GLN A 39 16.56 -12.12 -14.31
CA GLN A 39 16.73 -12.96 -15.50
C GLN A 39 17.44 -12.21 -16.63
N LEU A 40 17.04 -10.97 -16.93
CA LEU A 40 17.70 -10.13 -17.94
C LEU A 40 19.15 -9.82 -17.56
N LEU A 41 19.45 -9.58 -16.27
CA LEU A 41 20.82 -9.41 -15.78
C LEU A 41 21.66 -10.67 -15.97
N THR A 42 21.05 -11.85 -15.85
CA THR A 42 21.73 -13.14 -16.07
C THR A 42 22.01 -13.34 -17.56
N GLN A 43 21.01 -13.16 -18.42
CA GLN A 43 21.16 -13.20 -19.88
C GLN A 43 22.24 -12.23 -20.36
N LEU A 44 22.30 -11.03 -19.79
CA LEU A 44 23.32 -10.04 -20.10
C LEU A 44 24.72 -10.56 -19.72
N LYS A 45 24.89 -11.17 -18.55
CA LYS A 45 26.20 -11.71 -18.10
C LYS A 45 26.70 -12.88 -18.96
N ASP A 46 25.79 -13.67 -19.49
CA ASP A 46 26.09 -14.85 -20.34
C ASP A 46 26.55 -14.45 -21.76
N LEU A 47 26.48 -13.17 -22.10
CA LEU A 47 26.97 -12.68 -23.38
C LEU A 47 28.51 -12.87 -23.53
N PRO A 48 28.99 -13.17 -24.77
CA PRO A 48 30.41 -13.35 -25.05
C PRO A 48 31.31 -12.21 -24.52
N ALA A 49 32.51 -12.53 -24.05
CA ALA A 49 33.44 -11.55 -23.45
C ALA A 49 33.71 -10.32 -24.34
N ARG A 50 33.79 -10.51 -25.66
CA ARG A 50 33.93 -9.42 -26.65
C ARG A 50 32.81 -8.38 -26.57
N LEU A 51 31.58 -8.77 -26.21
CA LEU A 51 30.45 -7.86 -26.08
C LEU A 51 30.52 -7.01 -24.82
N ARG A 52 31.11 -7.57 -23.76
CA ARG A 52 31.18 -6.93 -22.46
C ARG A 52 32.13 -5.73 -22.43
N GLN A 53 32.93 -5.56 -23.49
CA GLN A 53 33.84 -4.44 -23.67
C GLN A 53 33.17 -3.19 -24.25
N TYR A 54 31.97 -3.31 -24.83
CA TYR A 54 31.27 -2.16 -25.43
C TYR A 54 30.57 -1.31 -24.37
N ALA A 55 30.54 0.01 -24.62
CA ALA A 55 29.81 0.95 -23.77
C ALA A 55 28.30 0.65 -23.67
N SER A 56 27.71 0.10 -24.73
CA SER A 56 26.29 -0.31 -24.76
C SER A 56 25.99 -1.41 -23.75
N TYR A 57 26.87 -2.39 -23.58
CA TYR A 57 26.73 -3.43 -22.55
C TYR A 57 26.72 -2.81 -21.14
N GLU A 58 27.69 -1.94 -20.85
CA GLU A 58 27.79 -1.32 -19.53
C GLU A 58 26.61 -0.39 -19.25
N HIS A 59 26.10 0.29 -20.27
CA HIS A 59 24.87 1.09 -20.16
C HIS A 59 23.65 0.23 -19.79
N VAL A 60 23.38 -0.84 -20.54
CA VAL A 60 22.25 -1.75 -20.27
C VAL A 60 22.38 -2.40 -18.89
N LYS A 61 23.60 -2.80 -18.51
CA LYS A 61 23.88 -3.36 -17.18
C LYS A 61 23.55 -2.36 -16.07
N LYS A 62 24.02 -1.12 -16.17
CA LYS A 62 23.73 -0.07 -15.18
C LYS A 62 22.24 0.26 -15.10
N LEU A 63 21.56 0.27 -16.25
CA LEU A 63 20.13 0.51 -16.34
C LEU A 63 19.32 -0.60 -15.64
N LEU A 64 19.59 -1.87 -15.97
CA LEU A 64 18.95 -3.01 -15.30
C LEU A 64 19.24 -3.04 -13.80
N GLN A 65 20.50 -2.84 -13.39
CA GLN A 65 20.85 -2.73 -11.96
C GLN A 65 20.13 -1.57 -11.27
N GLY A 66 19.90 -0.47 -11.99
CA GLY A 66 19.11 0.66 -11.55
C GLY A 66 17.66 0.27 -11.26
N TYR A 67 17.00 -0.35 -12.23
CA TYR A 67 15.62 -0.84 -12.10
C TYR A 67 15.48 -1.86 -10.96
N THR A 68 16.44 -2.78 -10.86
CA THR A 68 16.51 -3.77 -9.78
C THR A 68 16.57 -3.11 -8.40
N LYS A 69 17.32 -2.01 -8.24
CA LYS A 69 17.42 -1.25 -6.98
C LYS A 69 16.12 -0.52 -6.63
N VAL A 70 15.51 0.17 -7.59
CA VAL A 70 14.26 0.92 -7.37
C VAL A 70 13.01 0.04 -7.31
N ASN A 71 13.15 -1.26 -7.55
CA ASN A 71 12.01 -2.18 -7.47
C ASN A 71 11.37 -2.21 -6.07
N VAL A 72 12.10 -1.88 -5.01
CA VAL A 72 11.52 -1.70 -3.66
C VAL A 72 10.48 -0.58 -3.66
N THR A 73 10.83 0.58 -4.22
CA THR A 73 9.90 1.71 -4.38
C THR A 73 8.70 1.34 -5.25
N VAL A 74 8.90 0.53 -6.30
CA VAL A 74 7.78 0.01 -7.12
C VAL A 74 6.84 -0.89 -6.31
N ILE A 75 7.37 -1.72 -5.40
CA ILE A 75 6.56 -2.53 -4.49
C ILE A 75 5.70 -1.62 -3.61
N GLU A 76 6.32 -0.60 -3.01
CA GLU A 76 5.63 0.32 -2.10
C GLU A 76 4.57 1.15 -2.82
N LEU A 77 4.88 1.69 -4.00
CA LEU A 77 3.93 2.42 -4.84
C LEU A 77 2.77 1.56 -5.34
N LYS A 78 2.91 0.23 -5.37
CA LYS A 78 1.83 -0.71 -5.73
C LYS A 78 1.02 -1.18 -4.52
N SER A 79 1.32 -0.69 -3.31
CA SER A 79 0.53 -0.98 -2.10
C SER A 79 -0.87 -0.38 -2.17
N ASP A 80 -1.86 -1.09 -1.64
CA ASP A 80 -3.26 -0.64 -1.50
C ASP A 80 -3.43 0.54 -0.51
N ALA A 81 -2.36 0.88 0.21
CA ALA A 81 -2.26 2.10 1.02
C ALA A 81 -2.37 3.37 0.14
N LEU A 82 -1.83 3.33 -1.09
CA LEU A 82 -1.89 4.49 -1.98
C LEU A 82 -3.27 4.63 -2.63
N LYS A 83 -4.05 5.60 -2.14
CA LYS A 83 -5.31 6.04 -2.74
C LYS A 83 -5.08 7.18 -3.74
N GLU A 84 -6.13 7.55 -4.47
CA GLU A 84 -6.08 8.62 -5.48
C GLU A 84 -5.50 9.95 -4.96
N ARG A 85 -5.80 10.32 -3.70
CA ARG A 85 -5.24 11.51 -3.04
C ARG A 85 -3.70 11.49 -2.95
N HIS A 86 -3.11 10.33 -2.63
CA HIS A 86 -1.66 10.14 -2.57
C HIS A 86 -1.03 10.26 -3.95
N TRP A 87 -1.67 9.69 -4.97
CA TRP A 87 -1.23 9.82 -6.36
C TRP A 87 -1.30 11.27 -6.85
N LYS A 88 -2.36 12.02 -6.51
CA LYS A 88 -2.46 13.46 -6.81
C LYS A 88 -1.34 14.27 -6.15
N GLN A 89 -1.04 13.99 -4.89
CA GLN A 89 0.08 14.63 -4.19
C GLN A 89 1.42 14.29 -4.84
N LEU A 90 1.64 13.02 -5.18
CA LEU A 90 2.85 12.55 -5.85
C LEU A 90 3.05 13.24 -7.20
N MET A 91 2.02 13.25 -8.04
CA MET A 91 2.05 13.93 -9.34
C MET A 91 2.39 15.42 -9.21
N ARG A 92 1.82 16.10 -8.22
CA ARG A 92 2.09 17.51 -7.94
C ARG A 92 3.54 17.76 -7.52
N GLN A 93 4.09 16.92 -6.62
CA GLN A 93 5.46 17.09 -6.13
C GLN A 93 6.51 16.71 -7.18
N LEU A 94 6.24 15.66 -7.97
CA LEU A 94 7.10 15.23 -9.08
C LEU A 94 6.94 16.07 -10.35
N ARG A 95 5.95 16.96 -10.40
CA ARG A 95 5.60 17.80 -11.56
C ARG A 95 5.31 16.99 -12.83
N VAL A 96 4.57 15.91 -12.65
CA VAL A 96 4.11 15.03 -13.74
C VAL A 96 2.60 15.01 -13.81
N ASN A 97 2.07 14.68 -14.99
CA ASN A 97 0.64 14.52 -15.22
C ASN A 97 0.36 13.09 -15.67
N TRP A 98 0.14 12.20 -14.70
CA TRP A 98 -0.15 10.80 -14.97
C TRP A 98 -1.66 10.54 -14.96
N VAL A 99 -2.10 9.76 -15.93
CA VAL A 99 -3.44 9.15 -15.90
C VAL A 99 -3.24 7.71 -15.46
N LEU A 100 -3.68 7.34 -14.24
CA LEU A 100 -3.38 6.01 -13.67
C LEU A 100 -3.87 4.84 -14.54
N GLY A 101 -4.94 5.05 -15.33
CA GLY A 101 -5.45 4.06 -16.28
C GLY A 101 -4.50 3.76 -17.45
N ASP A 102 -3.74 4.77 -17.88
CA ASP A 102 -2.85 4.71 -19.04
C ASP A 102 -1.35 4.74 -18.64
N LEU A 103 -1.07 4.84 -17.34
CA LEU A 103 0.28 4.91 -16.80
C LEU A 103 1.03 3.61 -17.12
N THR A 104 2.24 3.72 -17.62
CA THR A 104 3.14 2.59 -17.90
C THR A 104 4.27 2.53 -16.88
N LEU A 105 4.92 1.37 -16.74
CA LEU A 105 6.08 1.24 -15.88
C LEU A 105 7.26 2.13 -16.31
N GLY A 106 7.44 2.31 -17.63
CA GLY A 106 8.45 3.21 -18.19
C GLY A 106 8.30 4.64 -17.67
N GLN A 107 7.07 5.18 -17.75
CA GLN A 107 6.76 6.52 -17.24
C GLN A 107 7.04 6.69 -15.75
N VAL A 108 6.84 5.63 -14.95
CA VAL A 108 7.18 5.63 -13.51
C VAL A 108 8.69 5.59 -13.28
N TRP A 109 9.47 4.92 -14.14
CA TRP A 109 10.93 4.96 -14.06
C TRP A 109 11.53 6.27 -14.57
N ASP A 110 10.87 6.94 -15.53
CA ASP A 110 11.35 8.18 -16.15
C ASP A 110 11.41 9.38 -15.19
N VAL A 111 10.67 9.33 -14.08
CA VAL A 111 10.75 10.36 -13.02
C VAL A 111 11.95 10.17 -12.10
N ASP A 112 12.87 9.25 -12.38
CA ASP A 112 14.05 8.96 -11.56
C ASP A 112 13.67 8.74 -10.07
N LEU A 113 13.11 7.56 -9.80
CA LEU A 113 12.68 7.15 -8.46
C LEU A 113 13.79 7.26 -7.40
N ARG A 114 15.07 7.21 -7.78
CA ARG A 114 16.19 7.37 -6.83
C ARG A 114 16.35 8.81 -6.41
N ARG A 115 16.35 9.73 -7.38
CA ARG A 115 16.47 11.15 -7.09
C ARG A 115 15.30 11.67 -6.26
N ASN A 116 14.10 11.16 -6.54
CA ASN A 116 12.88 11.57 -5.87
C ASN A 116 12.48 10.67 -4.69
N GLU A 117 13.38 9.79 -4.24
CA GLU A 117 13.13 8.86 -3.13
C GLU A 117 12.57 9.55 -1.87
N PRO A 118 13.10 10.71 -1.40
CA PRO A 118 12.59 11.34 -0.18
C PRO A 118 11.11 11.75 -0.30
N ILE A 119 10.74 12.32 -1.45
CA ILE A 119 9.37 12.75 -1.76
C ILE A 119 8.43 11.54 -1.81
N ILE A 120 8.84 10.50 -2.53
CA ILE A 120 8.04 9.28 -2.68
C ILE A 120 7.84 8.62 -1.32
N ARG A 121 8.91 8.53 -0.52
CA ARG A 121 8.89 7.90 0.80
C ARG A 121 8.00 8.63 1.79
N GLU A 122 8.00 9.96 1.81
CA GLU A 122 7.10 10.76 2.65
C GLU A 122 5.63 10.42 2.36
N ILE A 123 5.26 10.39 1.08
CA ILE A 123 3.88 10.08 0.64
C ILE A 123 3.51 8.63 1.00
N ILE A 124 4.44 7.68 0.83
CA ILE A 124 4.22 6.28 1.22
C ILE A 124 3.98 6.16 2.73
N ILE A 125 4.77 6.86 3.56
CA ILE A 125 4.63 6.84 5.02
C ILE A 125 3.26 7.39 5.42
N THR A 126 2.84 8.52 4.84
CA THR A 126 1.49 9.06 5.04
C THR A 126 0.42 8.04 4.66
N ALA A 127 0.52 7.47 3.46
CA ALA A 127 -0.45 6.49 2.97
C ALA A 127 -0.56 5.25 3.87
N GLN A 128 0.58 4.73 4.36
CA GLN A 128 0.61 3.59 5.29
C GLN A 128 0.02 3.94 6.66
N GLY A 129 0.33 5.13 7.18
CA GLY A 129 -0.24 5.62 8.43
C GLY A 129 -1.75 5.78 8.35
N GLU A 130 -2.25 6.30 7.22
CA GLU A 130 -3.68 6.41 6.96
C GLU A 130 -4.35 5.04 6.83
N MET A 131 -3.75 4.10 6.10
CA MET A 131 -4.28 2.74 5.97
C MET A 131 -4.41 2.04 7.33
N ALA A 132 -3.46 2.24 8.24
CA ALA A 132 -3.54 1.67 9.59
C ALA A 132 -4.75 2.22 10.37
N LEU A 133 -5.05 3.52 10.24
CA LEU A 133 -6.24 4.12 10.85
C LEU A 133 -7.53 3.63 10.18
N GLU A 134 -7.54 3.50 8.85
CA GLU A 134 -8.67 2.97 8.08
C GLU A 134 -9.01 1.54 8.51
N GLU A 135 -8.00 0.67 8.61
CA GLU A 135 -8.16 -0.72 9.05
C GLU A 135 -8.64 -0.80 10.50
N PHE A 136 -8.10 0.04 11.39
CA PHE A 136 -8.53 0.09 12.78
C PHE A 136 -10.00 0.50 12.91
N LEU A 137 -10.43 1.59 12.25
CA LEU A 137 -11.84 2.01 12.28
C LEU A 137 -12.77 0.96 11.67
N LYS A 138 -12.31 0.28 10.61
CA LYS A 138 -13.04 -0.84 10.03
C LYS A 138 -13.23 -1.96 11.05
N GLN A 139 -12.20 -2.33 11.80
CA GLN A 139 -12.31 -3.34 12.86
C GLN A 139 -13.28 -2.94 13.97
N VAL A 140 -13.22 -1.68 14.45
CA VAL A 140 -14.18 -1.16 15.43
C VAL A 140 -15.60 -1.28 14.88
N LYS A 141 -15.82 -0.80 13.65
CA LYS A 141 -17.12 -0.86 12.98
C LYS A 141 -17.65 -2.29 12.87
N GLU A 142 -16.85 -3.21 12.37
CA GLU A 142 -17.24 -4.62 12.23
C GLU A 142 -17.53 -5.27 13.59
N SER A 143 -16.77 -4.90 14.62
CA SER A 143 -16.97 -5.40 15.99
C SER A 143 -18.36 -5.06 16.52
N TRP A 144 -18.83 -3.82 16.30
CA TRP A 144 -20.11 -3.33 16.83
C TRP A 144 -21.30 -3.61 15.91
N GLN A 145 -21.08 -3.70 14.60
CA GLN A 145 -22.15 -4.09 13.67
C GLN A 145 -22.58 -5.54 13.85
N ASN A 146 -21.65 -6.41 14.21
CA ASN A 146 -21.89 -7.84 14.41
C ASN A 146 -21.96 -8.23 15.89
N TYR A 147 -22.01 -7.25 16.81
CA TYR A 147 -22.03 -7.54 18.23
C TYR A 147 -23.40 -8.07 18.65
N GLU A 148 -23.44 -9.31 19.12
CA GLU A 148 -24.63 -9.92 19.70
C GLU A 148 -24.53 -9.88 21.22
N LEU A 149 -25.57 -9.35 21.88
CA LEU A 149 -25.67 -9.35 23.33
C LEU A 149 -25.86 -10.79 23.83
N GLU A 150 -25.03 -11.20 24.79
CA GLU A 150 -25.24 -12.47 25.47
C GLU A 150 -26.46 -12.33 26.39
N LEU A 151 -27.47 -13.17 26.15
CA LEU A 151 -28.72 -13.13 26.90
C LEU A 151 -28.91 -14.43 27.68
N THR A 152 -29.23 -14.32 28.97
CA THR A 152 -29.62 -15.45 29.82
C THR A 152 -31.08 -15.34 30.26
N ASN A 153 -31.73 -16.48 30.46
CA ASN A 153 -33.13 -16.53 30.87
C ASN A 153 -33.27 -16.23 32.36
N TYR A 154 -34.09 -15.24 32.72
CA TYR A 154 -34.39 -14.87 34.08
C TYR A 154 -35.80 -15.34 34.48
N GLN A 155 -35.85 -16.34 35.36
CA GLN A 155 -37.08 -16.88 35.96
C GLN A 155 -38.18 -17.27 34.95
N ASN A 156 -37.84 -17.62 33.71
CA ASN A 156 -38.79 -17.88 32.60
C ASN A 156 -39.73 -16.70 32.28
N LYS A 157 -39.39 -15.47 32.71
CA LYS A 157 -40.18 -14.25 32.46
C LYS A 157 -39.60 -13.42 31.33
N CYS A 158 -38.28 -13.23 31.34
CA CYS A 158 -37.57 -12.41 30.36
C CYS A 158 -36.13 -12.89 30.17
N LYS A 159 -35.47 -12.37 29.13
CA LYS A 159 -34.04 -12.53 28.93
C LYS A 159 -33.31 -11.28 29.42
N ILE A 160 -32.24 -11.46 30.19
CA ILE A 160 -31.38 -10.39 30.69
C ILE A 160 -29.99 -10.51 30.10
N ILE A 161 -29.27 -9.39 29.99
CA ILE A 161 -27.90 -9.37 29.49
C ILE A 161 -26.96 -10.03 30.51
N ARG A 162 -26.04 -10.84 30.02
CA ARG A 162 -24.92 -11.42 30.75
C ARG A 162 -23.60 -10.88 30.18
N GLY A 163 -22.52 -10.97 30.95
CA GLY A 163 -21.19 -10.60 30.46
C GLY A 163 -20.93 -9.09 30.46
N TRP A 164 -21.56 -8.36 31.39
CA TRP A 164 -21.41 -6.90 31.50
C TRP A 164 -19.95 -6.45 31.60
N ASP A 165 -19.12 -7.15 32.38
CA ASP A 165 -17.70 -6.79 32.52
C ASP A 165 -16.97 -6.80 31.16
N ASP A 166 -17.14 -7.87 30.37
CA ASP A 166 -16.54 -7.99 29.04
C ASP A 166 -17.10 -6.95 28.07
N LEU A 167 -18.41 -6.69 28.13
CA LEU A 167 -19.06 -5.65 27.34
C LEU A 167 -18.49 -4.27 27.63
N PHE A 168 -18.43 -3.86 28.90
CA PHE A 168 -17.90 -2.57 29.31
C PHE A 168 -16.40 -2.44 29.02
N ASN A 169 -15.62 -3.49 29.25
CA ASN A 169 -14.20 -3.52 28.91
C ASN A 169 -14.01 -3.26 27.42
N LYS A 170 -14.79 -3.93 26.57
CA LYS A 170 -14.73 -3.76 25.11
C LYS A 170 -15.18 -2.38 24.64
N VAL A 171 -16.27 -1.83 25.20
CA VAL A 171 -16.71 -0.47 24.88
C VAL A 171 -15.63 0.55 25.26
N LYS A 172 -15.11 0.47 26.49
CA LYS A 172 -14.11 1.42 27.01
C LYS A 172 -12.78 1.31 26.26
N GLU A 173 -12.34 0.11 25.92
CA GLU A 173 -11.15 -0.11 25.10
C GLU A 173 -11.28 0.55 23.73
N HIS A 174 -12.41 0.37 23.04
CA HIS A 174 -12.65 0.98 21.74
C HIS A 174 -12.81 2.50 21.83
N ILE A 175 -13.46 3.04 22.88
CA ILE A 175 -13.51 4.48 23.14
C ILE A 175 -12.10 5.05 23.30
N ASN A 176 -11.28 4.43 24.16
CA ASN A 176 -9.90 4.88 24.40
C ASN A 176 -9.07 4.79 23.12
N SER A 177 -9.21 3.72 22.34
CA SER A 177 -8.47 3.52 21.10
C SER A 177 -8.87 4.54 20.02
N VAL A 178 -10.18 4.80 19.85
CA VAL A 178 -10.68 5.84 18.92
C VAL A 178 -10.22 7.23 19.38
N SER A 179 -10.22 7.51 20.68
CA SER A 179 -9.67 8.76 21.22
C SER A 179 -8.17 8.89 20.97
N ALA A 180 -7.40 7.80 21.09
CA ALA A 180 -5.97 7.80 20.83
C ALA A 180 -5.65 8.05 19.34
N MET A 181 -6.53 7.66 18.41
CA MET A 181 -6.35 7.96 16.99
C MET A 181 -6.18 9.45 16.70
N LYS A 182 -6.82 10.33 17.50
CA LYS A 182 -6.73 11.79 17.35
C LYS A 182 -5.30 12.33 17.51
N LEU A 183 -4.43 11.57 18.17
CA LEU A 183 -3.02 11.90 18.35
C LEU A 183 -2.17 11.54 17.12
N SER A 184 -2.72 10.78 16.18
CA SER A 184 -2.02 10.40 14.96
C SER A 184 -1.91 11.59 14.00
N PRO A 185 -0.72 11.84 13.40
CA PRO A 185 -0.58 12.88 12.38
C PRO A 185 -1.38 12.59 11.10
N TYR A 186 -1.87 11.34 10.94
CA TYR A 186 -2.65 10.89 9.78
C TYR A 186 -4.17 10.92 10.01
N TYR A 187 -4.61 11.50 11.15
CA TYR A 187 -6.01 11.48 11.58
C TYR A 187 -6.97 12.26 10.68
N ARG A 188 -6.48 13.31 10.01
CA ARG A 188 -7.32 14.30 9.31
C ARG A 188 -8.36 13.70 8.36
N GLU A 189 -7.99 12.70 7.57
CA GLU A 189 -8.91 12.09 6.59
C GLU A 189 -10.00 11.21 7.26
N PHE A 190 -9.84 10.89 8.54
CA PHE A 190 -10.73 10.00 9.30
C PHE A 190 -11.46 10.73 10.44
N GLU A 191 -11.34 12.05 10.52
CA GLU A 191 -11.87 12.84 11.62
C GLU A 191 -13.38 12.65 11.80
N ASP A 192 -14.15 12.84 10.73
CA ASP A 192 -15.60 12.70 10.75
C ASP A 192 -16.05 11.28 11.16
N ASP A 193 -15.44 10.25 10.57
CA ASP A 193 -15.77 8.85 10.85
C ASP A 193 -15.41 8.45 12.29
N ALA A 194 -14.25 8.90 12.78
CA ALA A 194 -13.79 8.62 14.13
C ALA A 194 -14.68 9.33 15.18
N LEU A 195 -15.04 10.60 14.94
CA LEU A 195 -15.96 11.35 15.83
C LEU A 195 -17.33 10.67 15.89
N HIS A 196 -17.87 10.25 14.74
CA HIS A 196 -19.14 9.54 14.69
C HIS A 196 -19.11 8.22 15.48
N TRP A 197 -18.01 7.46 15.36
CA TRP A 197 -17.85 6.23 16.14
C TRP A 197 -17.67 6.49 17.62
N GLU A 198 -16.87 7.48 18.00
CA GLU A 198 -16.72 7.90 19.39
C GLU A 198 -18.06 8.26 20.02
N GLU A 199 -18.89 9.07 19.35
CA GLU A 199 -20.24 9.40 19.83
C GLU A 199 -21.12 8.17 20.00
N LYS A 200 -21.11 7.25 19.03
CA LYS A 200 -21.89 6.01 19.10
C LYS A 200 -21.46 5.15 20.27
N LEU A 201 -20.16 4.96 20.47
CA LEU A 201 -19.63 4.16 21.56
C LEU A 201 -19.95 4.77 22.92
N ASN A 202 -19.87 6.09 23.06
CA ASN A 202 -20.27 6.78 24.29
C ASN A 202 -21.78 6.63 24.56
N LYS A 203 -22.63 6.73 23.53
CA LYS A 203 -24.08 6.49 23.66
C LYS A 203 -24.38 5.04 24.07
N ILE A 204 -23.68 4.07 23.49
CA ILE A 204 -23.76 2.65 23.85
C ILE A 204 -23.34 2.44 25.31
N ASN A 205 -22.22 3.03 25.73
CA ASN A 205 -21.73 2.94 27.12
C ASN A 205 -22.78 3.48 28.10
N ALA A 206 -23.28 4.70 27.86
CA ALA A 206 -24.27 5.34 28.72
C ALA A 206 -25.60 4.54 28.78
N LEU A 207 -26.03 3.96 27.66
CA LEU A 207 -27.21 3.09 27.62
C LEU A 207 -27.02 1.86 28.51
N PHE A 208 -25.86 1.22 28.43
CA PHE A 208 -25.54 0.04 29.24
C PHE A 208 -25.36 0.37 30.72
N ASP A 209 -24.80 1.53 31.07
CA ASP A 209 -24.70 2.00 32.46
C ASP A 209 -26.09 2.19 33.10
N VAL A 210 -27.08 2.69 32.35
CA VAL A 210 -28.46 2.79 32.87
C VAL A 210 -29.13 1.42 32.94
N TRP A 211 -28.87 0.54 31.97
CA TRP A 211 -29.58 -0.74 31.88
C TRP A 211 -29.07 -1.79 32.89
N ILE A 212 -27.80 -1.76 33.29
CA ILE A 212 -27.30 -2.67 34.34
C ILE A 212 -27.92 -2.38 35.72
N ASP A 213 -28.31 -1.12 35.96
CA ASP A 213 -28.93 -0.68 37.21
C ASP A 213 -30.46 -0.99 37.29
N VAL A 214 -31.09 -1.34 36.15
CA VAL A 214 -32.55 -1.60 36.02
C VAL A 214 -32.85 -3.10 36.09
#